data_AF-A0A2S2PMT3-F1
#
_entry.id   AF-A0A2S2PMT3-F1
#
_cell.length_a   1.000
_cell.length_b   1.000
_cell.length_c   1.000
_cell.angle_alpha   90.00
_cell.angle_beta   90.00
_cell.angle_gamma   90.00
#
_symmetry.space_group_name_H-M   'P 1'
#
loop_
_entity.id
_entity.type
_entity.pdbx_description
1 polymer ?
#
loop_
_entity_poly.entity_id
_entity_poly.type
_entity_poly.pdbx_seq_one_letter_code
_entity_poly.pdbx_strand_id
1 'polypeptide(L)'
;MYAQLCKRLSDEASNFLIDQDPNTFRELLLKRCKVEFDNRSKATAEFDNDNGTPLSPEDEERRQVAKRKMLGNIRFIGELGKLEIVAEQILHLCIQQLFPRKSNVKDAAEDLECLCQIMKTCGRILDTEKAKPLMNQYFDRIAQYAENPELPLRIKFMLLDTMQLRKDNWVPRKATTTEGPMLMDQVSFNHVITFS
;
A
#
# COMPACT_ATOMS: atom_id res chain seq x y z
N MET A 1 -1.61 -12.33 11.77
CA MET A 1 -1.37 -13.73 12.23
C MET A 1 0.01 -14.22 11.79
N TYR A 2 0.27 -14.44 10.48
CA TYR A 2 1.57 -14.93 10.01
C TYR A 2 2.76 -14.01 10.37
N ALA A 3 2.61 -12.69 10.29
CA ALA A 3 3.68 -11.76 10.65
C ALA A 3 4.08 -11.85 12.13
N GLN A 4 3.13 -12.11 13.03
CA GLN A 4 3.41 -12.31 14.46
C GLN A 4 4.15 -13.63 14.72
N LEU A 5 3.83 -14.69 13.96
CA LEU A 5 4.60 -15.93 14.02
C LEU A 5 6.04 -15.69 13.54
N CYS A 6 6.23 -14.96 12.44
CA CYS A 6 7.56 -14.55 11.98
C CYS A 6 8.31 -13.74 13.04
N LYS A 7 7.62 -12.86 13.78
CA LYS A 7 8.24 -12.11 14.89
C LYS A 7 8.73 -13.05 16.00
N ARG A 8 7.88 -13.97 16.47
CA ARG A 8 8.28 -14.95 17.49
C ARG A 8 9.45 -15.82 17.04
N LEU A 9 9.41 -16.32 15.81
CA LEU A 9 10.53 -17.08 15.24
C LEU A 9 11.79 -16.23 15.12
N SER A 10 11.66 -14.95 14.77
CA SER A 10 12.78 -14.00 14.74
C SER A 10 13.33 -13.66 16.13
N ASP A 11 12.59 -13.87 17.21
CA ASP A 11 13.03 -13.56 18.57
C ASP A 11 13.53 -14.82 19.31
N GLU A 12 12.93 -15.99 19.02
CA GLU A 12 13.14 -17.23 19.77
C GLU A 12 13.97 -18.30 19.03
N ALA A 13 14.11 -18.22 17.69
CA ALA A 13 14.85 -19.24 16.94
C ALA A 13 16.34 -19.16 17.22
N SER A 14 16.98 -20.32 17.34
CA SER A 14 18.43 -20.45 17.47
C SER A 14 19.14 -19.72 16.35
N ASN A 15 20.14 -18.90 16.71
CA ASN A 15 21.00 -18.29 15.72
C ASN A 15 22.10 -19.27 15.31
N PHE A 16 22.10 -19.65 14.03
CA PHE A 16 23.14 -20.48 13.42
C PHE A 16 24.22 -19.62 12.74
N LEU A 17 24.03 -18.29 12.70
CA LEU A 17 25.05 -17.34 12.28
C LEU A 17 25.89 -16.98 13.51
N ILE A 18 27.20 -17.23 13.43
CA ILE A 18 28.14 -16.92 14.52
C ILE A 18 28.23 -15.39 14.63
N ASP A 19 27.85 -14.86 15.79
CA ASP A 19 28.01 -13.45 16.21
C ASP A 19 27.40 -12.37 15.28
N GLN A 20 26.29 -12.64 14.58
CA GLN A 20 25.61 -11.63 13.74
C GLN A 20 24.11 -11.50 14.03
N ASP A 21 23.68 -10.24 14.19
CA ASP A 21 22.30 -9.75 14.01
C ASP A 21 22.21 -9.21 12.57
N PRO A 22 21.21 -9.59 11.74
CA PRO A 22 20.02 -10.40 12.02
C PRO A 22 20.29 -11.89 12.23
N ASN A 23 19.47 -12.54 13.07
CA ASN A 23 19.52 -14.00 13.24
C ASN A 23 19.19 -14.75 11.93
N THR A 24 19.58 -16.03 11.87
CA THR A 24 19.41 -16.88 10.68
C THR A 24 17.99 -16.86 10.12
N PHE A 25 16.97 -16.89 10.99
CA PHE A 25 15.58 -16.86 10.55
C PHE A 25 15.24 -15.55 9.84
N ARG A 26 15.62 -14.41 10.42
CA ARG A 26 15.37 -13.08 9.85
C ARG A 26 16.12 -12.92 8.52
N GLU A 27 17.37 -13.36 8.41
CA GLU A 27 18.11 -13.33 7.14
C GLU A 27 17.40 -14.14 6.04
N LEU A 28 17.01 -15.39 6.35
CA LEU A 28 16.31 -16.26 5.40
C LEU A 28 14.94 -15.70 5.01
N LEU A 29 14.21 -15.13 5.96
CA LEU A 29 12.92 -14.49 5.71
C LEU A 29 13.08 -13.30 4.76
N LEU A 30 14.05 -12.42 5.01
CA LEU A 30 14.32 -11.25 4.15
C LEU A 30 14.74 -11.69 2.74
N LYS A 31 15.61 -12.70 2.63
CA LYS A 31 16.01 -13.28 1.35
C LYS A 31 14.80 -13.84 0.59
N ARG A 32 13.91 -14.54 1.29
CA ARG A 32 12.68 -15.09 0.70
C ARG A 32 11.71 -14.00 0.27
N CYS A 33 11.50 -12.98 1.09
CA CYS A 33 10.68 -11.81 0.76
C CYS A 33 11.18 -11.11 -0.50
N LYS A 34 12.50 -10.90 -0.62
CA LYS A 34 13.11 -10.30 -1.80
C LYS A 34 12.88 -11.12 -3.06
N VAL A 35 13.14 -12.44 -3.00
CA VAL A 35 12.93 -13.34 -4.15
C VAL A 35 11.46 -13.36 -4.57
N GLU A 36 10.53 -13.46 -3.63
CA GLU A 36 9.10 -13.45 -3.96
C GLU A 36 8.62 -12.10 -4.47
N PHE A 37 9.19 -10.99 -3.99
CA PHE A 37 8.89 -9.65 -4.50
C PHE A 37 9.37 -9.48 -5.94
N ASP A 38 10.63 -9.83 -6.22
CA ASP A 38 11.24 -9.71 -7.56
C ASP A 38 10.56 -10.64 -8.58
N ASN A 39 10.27 -11.89 -8.20
CA ASN A 39 9.60 -12.85 -9.09
C ASN A 39 8.19 -12.39 -9.46
N ARG A 40 7.44 -11.82 -8.51
CA ARG A 40 6.08 -11.35 -8.77
C ARG A 40 6.06 -10.08 -9.60
N SER A 41 7.00 -9.16 -9.35
CA SER A 41 7.16 -7.96 -10.17
C SER A 41 7.43 -8.31 -11.65
N LYS A 42 8.29 -9.31 -11.91
CA LYS A 42 8.54 -9.83 -13.26
C LYS A 42 7.31 -10.48 -13.87
N ALA A 43 6.65 -11.37 -13.12
CA ALA A 43 5.46 -12.07 -13.60
C ALA A 43 4.31 -11.13 -13.97
N THR A 44 4.13 -10.01 -13.27
CA THR A 44 3.11 -9.01 -13.65
C THR A 44 3.56 -8.19 -14.87
N ALA A 45 4.86 -7.87 -14.98
CA ALA A 45 5.41 -7.12 -16.10
C ALA A 45 5.37 -7.89 -17.43
N GLU A 46 5.38 -9.23 -17.41
CA GLU A 46 5.22 -10.07 -18.61
C GLU A 46 3.89 -9.84 -19.33
N PHE A 47 2.87 -9.34 -18.63
CA PHE A 47 1.56 -9.05 -19.19
C PHE A 47 1.31 -7.55 -19.45
N ASP A 48 2.28 -6.68 -19.11
CA ASP A 48 2.25 -5.26 -19.48
C ASP A 48 2.61 -5.15 -20.97
N ASN A 49 1.63 -5.37 -21.84
CA ASN A 49 1.83 -5.35 -23.27
C ASN A 49 1.90 -3.91 -23.80
N ASP A 50 3.12 -3.40 -24.02
CA ASP A 50 3.38 -2.04 -24.52
C ASP A 50 2.86 -1.82 -25.96
N ASN A 51 2.56 -2.90 -26.68
CA ASN A 51 2.11 -2.86 -28.08
C ASN A 51 0.58 -2.78 -28.26
N GLY A 52 -0.18 -2.69 -27.17
CA GLY A 52 -1.64 -2.49 -27.22
C GLY A 52 -2.44 -3.68 -27.77
N THR A 53 -1.83 -4.87 -27.93
CA THR A 53 -2.58 -6.07 -28.31
C THR A 53 -3.35 -6.61 -27.11
N PRO A 54 -4.68 -6.84 -27.22
CA PRO A 54 -5.47 -7.42 -26.14
C PRO A 54 -4.94 -8.81 -25.76
N LEU A 55 -4.86 -9.08 -24.46
CA LEU A 55 -4.51 -10.41 -23.95
C LEU A 55 -5.63 -11.41 -24.27
N SER A 56 -5.25 -12.68 -24.41
CA SER A 56 -6.23 -13.76 -24.48
C SER A 56 -7.00 -13.84 -23.14
N PRO A 57 -8.24 -14.39 -23.11
CA PRO A 57 -8.97 -14.58 -21.85
C PRO A 57 -8.17 -15.38 -20.80
N GLU A 58 -7.39 -16.36 -21.25
CA GLU A 58 -6.54 -17.19 -20.39
C GLU A 58 -5.36 -16.38 -19.82
N ASP A 59 -4.71 -15.54 -20.63
CA ASP A 59 -3.61 -14.69 -20.17
C ASP A 59 -4.09 -13.57 -19.24
N GLU A 60 -5.29 -13.03 -19.46
CA GLU A 60 -5.90 -12.06 -18.56
C GLU A 60 -6.21 -12.71 -17.19
N GLU A 61 -6.74 -13.94 -17.15
CA GLU A 61 -6.93 -14.66 -15.89
C GLU A 61 -5.59 -14.89 -15.16
N ARG A 62 -4.55 -15.30 -15.89
CA ARG A 62 -3.19 -15.47 -15.33
C ARG A 62 -2.63 -14.17 -14.79
N ARG A 63 -2.82 -13.06 -15.50
CA ARG A 63 -2.44 -11.70 -15.07
C ARG A 63 -3.14 -11.30 -13.77
N GLN A 64 -4.45 -11.52 -13.67
CA GLN A 64 -5.22 -11.21 -12.47
C GLN A 64 -4.78 -12.05 -11.27
N VAL A 65 -4.50 -13.34 -11.47
CA VAL A 65 -3.95 -14.23 -10.42
C VAL A 65 -2.56 -13.77 -9.98
N ALA A 66 -1.70 -13.38 -10.92
CA ALA A 66 -0.37 -12.85 -10.62
C ALA A 66 -0.45 -11.55 -9.81
N LYS A 67 -1.32 -10.61 -10.23
CA LYS A 67 -1.58 -9.34 -9.54
C LYS A 67 -2.07 -9.55 -8.12
N ARG A 68 -3.08 -10.42 -7.92
CA ARG A 68 -3.61 -10.74 -6.59
C ARG A 68 -2.55 -11.32 -5.66
N LYS A 69 -1.66 -12.17 -6.18
CA LYS A 69 -0.51 -12.71 -5.42
C LYS A 69 0.51 -11.62 -5.08
N MET A 70 0.85 -10.75 -6.03
CA MET A 70 1.75 -9.61 -5.81
C MET A 70 1.22 -8.69 -4.69
N LEU A 71 -0.05 -8.28 -4.78
CA LEU A 71 -0.67 -7.42 -3.77
C LEU A 71 -0.75 -8.10 -2.39
N GLY A 72 -1.02 -9.41 -2.35
CA GLY A 72 -0.96 -10.21 -1.13
C GLY A 72 0.43 -10.19 -0.49
N ASN A 73 1.48 -10.37 -1.29
CA ASN A 73 2.86 -10.31 -0.82
C ASN A 73 3.23 -8.93 -0.28
N ILE A 74 2.84 -7.85 -0.97
CA ILE A 74 3.09 -6.48 -0.52
C ILE A 74 2.40 -6.21 0.82
N ARG A 75 1.14 -6.61 0.99
CA ARG A 75 0.42 -6.49 2.28
C ARG A 75 1.14 -7.26 3.38
N PHE A 76 1.60 -8.47 3.10
CA PHE A 76 2.34 -9.27 4.08
C PHE A 76 3.67 -8.62 4.48
N ILE A 77 4.43 -8.10 3.52
CA ILE A 77 5.66 -7.33 3.78
C ILE A 77 5.37 -6.09 4.64
N GLY A 78 4.26 -5.39 4.38
CA GLY A 78 3.82 -4.27 5.21
C GLY A 78 3.57 -4.68 6.67
N GLU A 79 2.92 -5.82 6.90
CA GLU A 79 2.72 -6.35 8.27
C GLU A 79 4.05 -6.75 8.95
N LEU A 80 5.04 -7.24 8.21
CA LEU A 80 6.38 -7.50 8.73
C LEU A 80 7.13 -6.20 9.05
N GLY A 81 6.96 -5.17 8.22
CA GLY A 81 7.52 -3.84 8.40
C GLY A 81 7.03 -3.17 9.67
N LYS A 82 5.75 -3.29 9.98
CA LYS A 82 5.16 -2.82 11.26
C LYS A 82 5.82 -3.44 12.49
N LEU A 83 6.34 -4.66 12.38
CA LEU A 83 7.03 -5.38 13.45
C LEU A 83 8.55 -5.17 13.41
N GLU A 84 9.03 -4.22 12.60
CA GLU A 84 10.45 -3.86 12.41
C GLU A 84 11.33 -5.04 11.95
N ILE A 85 10.71 -6.09 11.40
CA ILE A 85 11.42 -7.26 10.87
C ILE A 85 12.10 -6.89 9.55
N VAL A 86 11.38 -6.14 8.71
CA VAL A 86 11.80 -5.71 7.38
C VAL A 86 12.28 -4.26 7.42
N ALA A 87 13.39 -3.98 6.72
CA ALA A 87 13.95 -2.63 6.62
C ALA A 87 13.03 -1.67 5.83
N GLU A 88 13.02 -0.40 6.23
CA GLU A 88 12.25 0.69 5.59
C GLU A 88 12.46 0.74 4.07
N GLN A 89 13.68 0.50 3.60
CA GLN A 89 14.00 0.51 2.17
C GLN A 89 13.13 -0.47 1.36
N ILE A 90 12.81 -1.65 1.90
CA ILE A 90 11.97 -2.64 1.21
C ILE A 90 10.52 -2.15 1.13
N LEU A 91 10.03 -1.49 2.18
CA LEU A 91 8.69 -0.90 2.19
C LEU A 91 8.57 0.23 1.16
N HIS A 92 9.60 1.06 1.00
CA HIS A 92 9.66 2.07 -0.06
C HIS A 92 9.60 1.45 -1.47
N LEU A 93 10.30 0.33 -1.70
CA LEU A 93 10.20 -0.40 -2.97
C LEU A 93 8.79 -0.93 -3.22
N CYS A 94 8.13 -1.48 -2.20
CA CYS A 94 6.74 -1.91 -2.29
C CYS A 94 5.82 -0.74 -2.66
N ILE A 95 5.95 0.41 -1.98
CA ILE A 95 5.14 1.61 -2.27
C ILE A 95 5.33 2.08 -3.72
N GLN A 96 6.58 2.08 -4.21
CA GLN A 96 6.88 2.49 -5.58
C GLN A 96 6.21 1.58 -6.63
N GLN A 97 6.10 0.28 -6.36
CA GLN A 97 5.41 -0.66 -7.26
C GLN A 97 3.89 -0.49 -7.28
N LEU A 98 3.30 0.08 -6.23
CA LEU A 98 1.85 0.28 -6.14
C LEU A 98 1.35 1.51 -6.89
N PHE A 99 2.24 2.39 -7.37
CA PHE A 99 1.83 3.49 -8.22
C PHE A 99 1.55 2.99 -9.65
N PRO A 100 0.31 3.09 -10.14
CA PRO A 100 -0.04 2.62 -11.48
C PRO A 100 0.76 3.30 -12.57
N ARG A 101 1.19 2.55 -13.58
CA ARG A 101 1.71 3.15 -14.81
C ARG A 101 0.60 3.90 -15.54
N LYS A 102 0.96 4.99 -16.23
CA LYS A 102 0.04 6.00 -16.78
C LYS A 102 -1.06 5.49 -17.71
N SER A 103 -1.02 4.24 -18.17
CA SER A 103 -1.91 3.74 -19.24
C SER A 103 -3.21 3.07 -18.77
N ASN A 104 -3.36 2.63 -17.51
CA ASN A 104 -4.52 1.80 -17.11
C ASN A 104 -5.15 2.20 -15.77
N VAL A 105 -6.01 3.22 -15.77
CA VAL A 105 -6.74 3.68 -14.56
C VAL A 105 -7.78 2.66 -14.09
N LYS A 106 -8.30 1.80 -14.97
CA LYS A 106 -9.27 0.73 -14.60
C LYS A 106 -8.65 -0.30 -13.66
N ASP A 107 -7.37 -0.63 -13.85
CA ASP A 107 -6.66 -1.61 -13.03
C ASP A 107 -6.06 -0.98 -11.76
N ALA A 108 -5.99 0.36 -11.69
CA ALA A 108 -5.32 1.11 -10.62
C ALA A 108 -6.01 0.99 -9.25
N ALA A 109 -7.30 0.65 -9.20
CA ALA A 109 -8.08 0.69 -7.97
C ALA A 109 -7.52 -0.23 -6.87
N GLU A 110 -7.15 -1.47 -7.22
CA GLU A 110 -6.59 -2.43 -6.25
C GLU A 110 -5.19 -2.02 -5.76
N ASP A 111 -4.39 -1.46 -6.66
CA ASP A 111 -3.03 -1.01 -6.34
C ASP A 111 -3.07 0.20 -5.39
N LEU A 112 -3.95 1.16 -5.67
CA LEU A 112 -4.17 2.34 -4.84
C LEU A 112 -4.82 2.00 -3.48
N GLU A 113 -5.72 1.01 -3.44
CA GLU A 113 -6.23 0.48 -2.18
C GLU A 113 -5.10 -0.13 -1.34
N CYS A 114 -4.25 -0.95 -1.96
CA CYS A 114 -3.09 -1.54 -1.30
C CYS A 114 -2.11 -0.46 -0.81
N LEU A 115 -1.91 0.60 -1.59
CA LEU A 115 -1.08 1.76 -1.23
C LEU A 115 -1.61 2.45 0.03
N CYS A 116 -2.90 2.77 0.05
CA CYS A 116 -3.55 3.38 1.21
C CYS A 116 -3.42 2.48 2.45
N GLN A 117 -3.53 1.16 2.26
CA GLN A 117 -3.37 0.20 3.36
C GLN A 117 -1.94 0.20 3.91
N ILE A 118 -0.92 0.17 3.04
CA ILE A 118 0.48 0.20 3.48
C ILE A 118 0.80 1.53 4.18
N MET A 119 0.27 2.66 3.69
CA MET A 119 0.46 3.98 4.31
C MET A 119 -0.19 4.03 5.69
N LYS A 120 -1.37 3.44 5.86
CA LYS A 120 -2.02 3.32 7.18
C LYS A 120 -1.20 2.45 8.15
N THR A 121 -0.61 1.36 7.66
CA THR A 121 0.14 0.41 8.50
C THR A 121 1.54 0.90 8.86
N CYS A 122 2.28 1.45 7.88
CA CYS A 122 3.70 1.78 8.00
C CYS A 122 4.01 3.27 7.84
N GLY A 123 3.04 4.12 7.53
CA GLY A 123 3.31 5.53 7.19
C GLY A 123 4.04 6.29 8.30
N ARG A 124 3.69 6.04 9.57
CA ARG A 124 4.38 6.64 10.73
C ARG A 124 5.86 6.29 10.80
N ILE A 125 6.23 5.03 10.53
CA ILE A 125 7.64 4.59 10.59
C ILE A 125 8.43 5.03 9.35
N LEU A 126 7.74 5.29 8.24
CA LEU A 126 8.36 5.73 6.98
C LEU A 126 8.50 7.25 6.86
N ASP A 127 7.68 8.05 7.56
CA ASP A 127 7.69 9.51 7.48
C ASP A 127 8.69 10.16 8.45
N THR A 128 9.95 9.74 8.34
CA THR A 128 11.08 10.31 9.11
C THR A 128 11.62 11.57 8.43
N GLU A 129 12.37 12.40 9.15
CA GLU A 129 13.01 13.61 8.59
C GLU A 129 13.91 13.29 7.39
N LYS A 130 14.62 12.15 7.44
CA LYS A 130 15.49 11.69 6.34
C LYS A 130 14.68 11.28 5.11
N ALA A 131 13.53 10.63 5.31
CA ALA A 131 12.67 10.14 4.23
C ALA A 131 11.61 11.17 3.77
N LYS A 132 11.50 12.32 4.45
CA LYS A 132 10.49 13.36 4.20
C LYS A 132 10.38 13.77 2.74
N PRO A 133 11.49 14.00 2.00
CA PRO A 133 11.41 14.38 0.58
C PRO A 133 10.76 13.30 -0.29
N LEU A 134 11.03 12.02 0.00
CA LEU A 134 10.45 10.89 -0.73
C LEU A 134 8.97 10.71 -0.37
N MET A 135 8.63 10.85 0.91
CA MET A 135 7.24 10.81 1.36
C MET A 135 6.42 11.96 0.78
N ASN A 136 6.98 13.16 0.62
CA ASN A 136 6.31 14.26 -0.07
C ASN A 136 5.96 13.89 -1.52
N GLN A 137 6.92 13.34 -2.27
CA GLN A 137 6.67 12.88 -3.64
C GLN A 137 5.56 11.83 -3.73
N TYR A 138 5.48 10.90 -2.78
CA TYR A 138 4.38 9.93 -2.76
C TYR A 138 3.03 10.60 -2.56
N PHE A 139 2.93 11.56 -1.64
CA PHE A 139 1.68 12.25 -1.34
C PHE A 139 1.28 13.24 -2.45
N ASP A 140 2.24 13.83 -3.17
CA ASP A 140 1.97 14.61 -4.38
C ASP A 140 1.33 13.74 -5.46
N ARG A 141 1.84 12.52 -5.67
CA ARG A 141 1.22 11.56 -6.59
C ARG A 141 -0.16 11.11 -6.11
N ILE A 142 -0.32 10.81 -4.83
CA ILE A 142 -1.62 10.44 -4.23
C ILE A 142 -2.66 11.55 -4.49
N ALA A 143 -2.27 12.83 -4.35
CA ALA A 143 -3.13 13.97 -4.64
C ALA A 143 -3.55 13.99 -6.12
N GLN A 144 -2.61 13.79 -7.05
CA GLN A 144 -2.91 13.71 -8.49
C GLN A 144 -3.90 12.59 -8.82
N TYR A 145 -3.76 11.42 -8.18
CA TYR A 145 -4.73 10.34 -8.35
C TYR A 145 -6.10 10.70 -7.76
N ALA A 146 -6.16 11.32 -6.57
CA ALA A 146 -7.43 11.70 -5.96
C ALA A 146 -8.27 12.65 -6.84
N GLU A 147 -7.61 13.48 -7.65
CA GLU A 147 -8.24 14.39 -8.61
C GLU A 147 -8.66 13.73 -9.93
N ASN A 148 -8.16 12.52 -10.24
CA ASN A 148 -8.42 11.86 -11.52
C ASN A 148 -9.92 11.50 -11.68
N PRO A 149 -10.66 12.04 -12.67
CA PRO A 149 -12.09 11.79 -12.83
C PRO A 149 -12.45 10.31 -13.09
N GLU A 150 -11.54 9.51 -13.64
CA GLU A 150 -11.78 8.11 -13.99
C GLU A 150 -11.71 7.15 -12.80
N LEU A 151 -11.15 7.57 -11.65
CA LEU A 151 -11.10 6.73 -10.47
C LEU A 151 -12.46 6.66 -9.75
N PRO A 152 -12.86 5.47 -9.25
CA PRO A 152 -14.05 5.32 -8.44
C PRO A 152 -14.00 6.23 -7.19
N LEU A 153 -15.15 6.83 -6.83
CA LEU A 153 -15.28 7.71 -5.66
C LEU A 153 -14.73 7.07 -4.38
N ARG A 154 -14.99 5.78 -4.16
CA ARG A 154 -14.46 5.04 -3.00
C ARG A 154 -12.93 5.14 -2.90
N ILE A 155 -12.21 4.97 -4.00
CA ILE A 155 -10.75 5.04 -4.02
C ILE A 155 -10.28 6.47 -3.77
N LYS A 156 -10.95 7.47 -4.35
CA LYS A 156 -10.65 8.88 -4.08
C LYS A 156 -10.78 9.21 -2.60
N PHE A 157 -11.86 8.79 -1.95
CA PHE A 157 -12.04 8.99 -0.51
C PHE A 157 -10.94 8.29 0.30
N MET A 158 -10.54 7.07 -0.07
CA MET A 158 -9.42 6.39 0.61
C MET A 158 -8.09 7.14 0.48
N LEU A 159 -7.81 7.72 -0.69
CA LEU A 159 -6.62 8.54 -0.91
C LEU A 159 -6.67 9.82 -0.06
N LEU A 160 -7.81 10.53 -0.06
CA LEU A 160 -8.02 11.73 0.75
C LEU A 160 -7.91 11.45 2.26
N ASP A 161 -8.49 10.35 2.74
CA ASP A 161 -8.37 9.92 4.13
C ASP A 161 -6.90 9.61 4.50
N THR A 162 -6.14 9.01 3.57
CA THR A 162 -4.72 8.73 3.77
C THR A 162 -3.91 10.03 3.83
N MET A 163 -4.21 11.01 2.97
CA MET A 163 -3.62 12.35 3.02
C MET A 163 -3.92 13.06 4.35
N GLN A 164 -5.17 12.97 4.80
CA GLN A 164 -5.59 13.57 6.07
C GLN A 164 -4.88 12.90 7.25
N LEU A 165 -4.77 11.56 7.26
CA LEU A 165 -4.03 10.83 8.29
C LEU A 165 -2.58 11.33 8.42
N ARG A 166 -1.90 11.61 7.30
CA ARG A 166 -0.54 12.17 7.35
C ARG A 166 -0.52 13.61 7.88
N LYS A 167 -1.48 14.46 7.48
CA LYS A 167 -1.62 15.84 8.02
C LYS A 167 -1.85 15.84 9.52
N ASP A 168 -2.58 14.84 10.02
CA ASP A 168 -2.85 14.63 11.44
C ASP A 168 -1.71 13.88 12.17
N ASN A 169 -0.49 13.92 11.63
CA ASN A 169 0.72 13.29 12.18
C ASN A 169 0.55 11.78 12.47
N TRP A 170 -0.14 11.09 11.57
CA TRP A 170 -0.41 9.64 11.65
C TRP A 170 -1.23 9.23 12.88
N VAL A 171 -1.96 10.17 13.50
CA VAL A 171 -2.90 9.89 14.58
C VAL A 171 -4.24 9.50 13.95
N PRO A 172 -4.72 8.25 14.14
CA PRO A 172 -6.03 7.88 13.66
C PRO A 172 -7.10 8.76 14.31
N ARG A 173 -8.07 9.25 13.52
CA ARG A 173 -9.26 9.90 14.08
C ARG A 173 -9.87 8.97 15.12
N LYS A 174 -10.02 9.45 16.36
CA LYS A 174 -10.82 8.74 17.36
C LYS A 174 -12.21 8.63 16.75
N ALA A 175 -12.65 7.42 16.43
CA ALA A 175 -14.05 7.20 16.12
C ALA A 175 -14.82 7.64 17.37
N THR A 176 -15.36 8.85 17.35
CA THR A 176 -16.45 9.20 18.26
C THR A 176 -17.48 8.13 18.03
N THR A 177 -17.68 7.31 19.06
CA THR A 177 -18.75 6.34 19.14
C THR A 177 -20.04 7.03 18.67
N THR A 178 -20.77 6.37 17.76
CA THR A 178 -22.02 6.79 17.10
C THR A 178 -21.93 7.95 16.10
N GLU A 179 -21.81 7.63 14.82
CA GLU A 179 -22.78 8.05 13.80
C GLU A 179 -22.68 7.07 12.63
N GLY A 180 -23.82 6.47 12.26
CA GLY A 180 -23.93 5.50 11.17
C GLY A 180 -23.62 6.12 9.80
N PRO A 181 -23.75 5.35 8.71
CA PRO A 181 -23.58 5.90 7.36
C PRO A 181 -24.53 7.07 7.16
N MET A 182 -23.98 8.28 6.94
CA MET A 182 -24.80 9.42 6.53
C MET A 182 -25.48 9.07 5.20
N LEU A 183 -26.81 9.10 5.18
CA LEU A 183 -27.61 8.95 3.98
C LEU A 183 -27.36 10.17 3.06
N MET A 184 -27.32 9.92 1.75
CA MET A 184 -26.96 10.88 0.69
C MET A 184 -27.86 12.15 0.59
N ASP A 185 -28.91 12.27 1.39
CA ASP A 185 -29.94 13.31 1.27
C ASP A 185 -29.68 14.61 2.06
N GLN A 186 -28.46 14.83 2.59
CA GLN A 186 -28.16 16.04 3.39
C GLN A 186 -27.15 16.99 2.74
N VAL A 187 -26.80 16.80 1.45
CA VAL A 187 -25.82 17.66 0.75
C VAL A 187 -26.46 18.92 0.13
N SER A 188 -27.75 19.15 0.30
CA SER A 188 -28.48 20.24 -0.39
C SER A 188 -29.18 21.24 0.53
N PHE A 189 -28.56 21.71 1.62
CA PHE A 189 -29.13 22.83 2.41
C PHE A 189 -28.12 23.78 3.08
N ASN A 190 -26.90 23.93 2.54
CA ASN A 190 -25.92 24.92 3.05
C ASN A 190 -25.60 26.06 2.06
N HIS A 191 -26.51 26.37 1.13
CA HIS A 191 -26.31 27.49 0.20
C HIS A 191 -27.45 28.51 0.10
N VAL A 192 -28.33 28.56 1.10
CA VAL A 192 -29.31 29.64 1.21
C VAL A 192 -29.44 29.96 2.70
N ILE A 193 -28.70 30.97 3.18
CA ILE A 193 -29.14 32.09 4.05
C ILE A 193 -27.86 32.93 4.33
N THR A 194 -27.57 33.89 3.47
CA THR A 194 -26.85 35.13 3.82
C THR A 194 -27.41 36.26 2.96
N PHE A 195 -28.62 36.71 3.27
CA PHE A 195 -29.12 38.03 2.91
C PHE A 195 -30.13 38.46 3.96
N SER A 196 -29.68 39.28 4.90
CA SER A 196 -30.45 40.29 5.65
C SER A 196 -29.44 41.21 6.30
#